data_AF-A0A7J9GF48-F1
#
_entry.id   AF-A0A7J9GF48-F1
#
_cell.length_a   1.000
_cell.length_b   1.000
_cell.length_c   1.000
_cell.angle_alpha   90.00
_cell.angle_beta   90.00
_cell.angle_gamma   90.00
#
_symmetry.space_group_name_H-M   'P 1'
#
loop_
_entity.id
_entity.type
_entity.pdbx_description
1 polymer ?
#
loop_
_entity_poly.entity_id
_entity_poly.type
_entity_poly.pdbx_seq_one_letter_code
_entity_poly.pdbx_strand_id
1 'polypeptide(L)' 'MGDGLMIQEGSSVKATRKIAQIPVSKAYLGRVINALAKPING' A
#
# COMPACT_ATOMS: atom_id res chain seq x y z
N MET A 1 -2.86 1.56 -0.82
CA MET A 1 -3.57 2.51 -1.70
C MET A 1 -3.73 1.81 -3.03
N GLY A 2 -4.97 1.60 -3.46
CA GLY A 2 -5.32 0.80 -4.65
C GLY A 2 -6.40 1.52 -5.45
N ASP A 3 -6.92 0.86 -6.48
CA ASP A 3 -7.85 1.45 -7.43
C ASP A 3 -9.19 1.84 -6.77
N GLY A 4 -9.56 3.11 -6.91
CA GLY A 4 -10.81 3.67 -6.38
C GLY A 4 -12.08 3.15 -7.06
N LEU A 5 -11.95 2.28 -8.07
CA LEU A 5 -13.05 1.71 -8.85
C LEU A 5 -13.96 0.79 -8.04
N MET A 6 -13.49 0.29 -6.89
CA MET A 6 -14.28 -0.56 -5.99
C MET A 6 -15.07 0.25 -4.94
N ILE A 7 -14.84 1.57 -4.85
CA ILE A 7 -15.51 2.43 -3.86
C ILE A 7 -16.65 3.16 -4.56
N GLN A 8 -17.88 2.91 -4.11
CA GLN A 8 -19.10 3.53 -4.65
C GLN A 8 -19.60 4.64 -3.71
N GLU A 9 -20.39 5.59 -4.22
CA GLU A 9 -21.05 6.59 -3.39
C GLU A 9 -21.87 5.93 -2.27
N GLY A 10 -21.72 6.43 -1.03
CA GLY A 10 -22.32 5.84 0.17
C GLY A 10 -21.48 4.76 0.87
N SER A 11 -20.32 4.36 0.31
CA SER A 11 -19.42 3.42 0.97
C SER A 11 -18.84 4.01 2.27
N SER A 12 -19.04 3.30 3.38
CA SER A 12 -18.46 3.71 4.67
C SER A 12 -16.96 3.41 4.71
N VAL A 13 -16.14 4.46 4.73
CA VAL A 13 -14.68 4.35 4.88
C VAL A 13 -14.28 4.43 6.35
N LYS A 14 -13.33 3.59 6.77
CA LYS A 14 -12.76 3.63 8.12
C LYS A 14 -11.33 4.18 8.06
N ALA A 15 -11.01 5.09 8.97
CA ALA A 15 -9.66 5.64 9.08
C ALA A 15 -8.66 4.54 9.49
N THR A 16 -7.52 4.49 8.81
CA THR A 16 -6.42 3.56 9.10
C THR A 16 -5.71 3.85 10.44
N ARG A 17 -6.00 4.99 11.09
CA ARG A 17 -5.44 5.44 12.39
C ARG A 17 -3.90 5.41 12.47
N LYS A 18 -3.23 5.44 11.32
CA LYS A 18 -1.77 5.43 11.20
C LYS A 18 -1.40 6.47 10.14
N ILE A 19 -0.36 7.25 10.43
CA ILE A 19 0.25 8.11 9.41
C ILE A 19 0.84 7.18 8.33
N ALA A 20 0.71 7.59 7.07
CA ALA A 20 1.29 6.85 5.95
C ALA A 20 2.78 6.63 6.21
N GLN A 21 3.19 5.37 6.30
CA GLN A 21 4.54 4.96 6.65
C GLN A 21 4.98 3.85 5.73
N ILE A 22 6.25 3.93 5.31
CA ILE A 22 6.85 2.98 4.38
C ILE A 22 7.86 2.16 5.20
N PRO A 23 7.66 0.85 5.37
CA PRO A 23 8.62 0.01 6.06
C PRO A 23 9.92 -0.09 5.24
N VAL A 24 11.06 0.02 5.92
CA VAL A 24 12.39 -0.14 5.34
C VAL A 24 13.10 -1.32 6.00
N SER A 25 13.72 -2.17 5.20
CA SER A 25 14.48 -3.34 5.67
C SER A 25 15.52 -3.76 4.64
N LYS A 26 16.55 -4.49 5.08
CA LYS A 26 17.57 -5.05 4.18
C LYS A 26 17.01 -6.12 3.22
N ALA A 27 15.79 -6.62 3.49
CA ALA A 27 15.07 -7.57 2.64
C ALA A 27 14.55 -6.96 1.33
N TYR A 28 14.64 -5.63 1.15
CA TYR A 28 14.30 -4.95 -0.11
C TYR A 28 15.49 -4.83 -1.08
N LEU A 29 16.71 -5.13 -0.63
CA LEU A 29 17.89 -5.05 -1.49
C LEU A 29 17.79 -6.11 -2.61
N GLY A 30 17.85 -5.67 -3.87
CA GLY A 30 17.76 -6.55 -5.03
C GLY A 30 16.34 -7.01 -5.41
N ARG A 31 15.28 -6.42 -4.82
CA ARG A 31 13.89 -6.71 -5.17
C ARG A 31 13.21 -5.49 -5.77
N VAL A 32 12.36 -5.71 -6.78
CA VAL A 32 11.51 -4.65 -7.31
C VAL A 32 10.30 -4.52 -6.38
N ILE A 33 10.14 -3.34 -5.78
CA ILE A 33 9.06 -3.03 -4.84
C ILE A 33 8.19 -1.90 -5.38
N ASN A 34 6.91 -1.92 -5.03
CA ASN A 34 6.01 -0.81 -5.31
C ASN A 34 6.11 0.30 -4.26
N ALA A 35 5.40 1.41 -4.49
CA ALA A 35 5.38 2.60 -3.63
C ALA A 35 4.90 2.35 -2.18
N LEU A 36 4.36 1.17 -1.88
CA LEU A 36 3.92 0.77 -0.55
C LEU A 36 4.85 -0.29 0.06
N ALA A 37 6.08 -0.41 -0.47
CA ALA A 37 7.08 -1.39 -0.08
C ALA A 37 6.60 -2.85 -0.14
N LYS A 38 5.66 -3.15 -1.05
CA LYS A 38 5.28 -4.53 -1.36
C LYS A 38 6.13 -5.04 -2.53
N PRO A 39 6.67 -6.26 -2.46
CA PRO A 39 7.39 -6.85 -3.59
C PRO A 39 6.43 -7.04 -4.77
N ILE A 40 6.91 -6.71 -5.96
CA ILE A 40 6.21 -6.96 -7.24
C ILE A 40 6.98 -7.95 -8.12
N ASN A 41 7.98 -8.62 -7.53
CA ASN A 41 8.59 -9.80 -8.15
C ASN A 41 7.47 -10.83 -8.34
N GLY A 42 7.29 -11.28 -9.59
CA GLY A 42 6.14 -12.06 -10.08
C GLY A 42 5.75 -13.26 -9.25
#